data_AF-A0A7K0PUX8-F1
#
_entry.id   AF-A0A7K0PUX8-F1
#
_cell.length_a   1.000
_cell.length_b   1.000
_cell.length_c   1.000
_cell.angle_alpha   90.00
_cell.angle_beta   90.00
_cell.angle_gamma   90.00
#
_symmetry.space_group_name_H-M   'P 1'
#
loop_
_entity.id
_entity.type
_entity.pdbx_description
1 polymer ?
#
loop_
_entity_poly.entity_id
_entity_poly.type
_entity_poly.pdbx_seq_one_letter_code
_entity_poly.pdbx_strand_id
1 'polypeptide(L)'
;MRHLKLQQPERPRIRVRDLAREVGMRDVELLSWLRTNGEWTKSVLSFLEDPVAAKVRRHFRQDQDVERAPVDDSARPNSPRSPGLTPPRVRPARENNPFLGQLGASGPTRQVPRPAEPSRPLEAWSVQDPVSDYSAAGSPPASETMAPFEWAVRGVEEHKQAWLAHGLGPNDARLAAACQNAGLAPTDLALSVSGWTVLDRITHGEPPREVARLLARQREQQRDSG
;
A
#
# COMPACT_ATOMS: atom_id res chain seq x y z
N MET A 1 -14.21 43.24 -1.11
CA MET A 1 -12.78 43.09 -0.76
C MET A 1 -12.15 42.11 -1.73
N ARG A 2 -11.15 42.52 -2.52
CA ARG A 2 -10.46 41.66 -3.49
C ARG A 2 -9.41 40.84 -2.73
N HIS A 3 -9.54 39.52 -2.73
CA HIS A 3 -8.56 38.62 -2.13
C HIS A 3 -7.30 38.65 -3.01
N LEU A 4 -6.20 39.23 -2.50
CA LEU A 4 -4.88 39.05 -3.10
C LEU A 4 -4.50 37.58 -2.95
N LYS A 5 -4.59 36.81 -4.03
CA LYS A 5 -3.95 35.50 -4.11
C LYS A 5 -2.45 35.74 -4.02
N LEU A 6 -1.87 35.52 -2.84
CA LEU A 6 -0.43 35.39 -2.67
C LEU A 6 0.01 34.29 -3.64
N GLN A 7 0.76 34.67 -4.69
CA GLN A 7 1.39 33.68 -5.55
C GLN A 7 2.35 32.91 -4.67
N GLN A 8 2.02 31.65 -4.39
CA GLN A 8 2.92 30.78 -3.65
C GLN A 8 4.18 30.61 -4.51
N PRO A 9 5.38 30.83 -3.97
CA PRO A 9 6.60 30.59 -4.72
C PRO A 9 6.63 29.12 -5.15
N GLU A 10 6.92 28.88 -6.43
CA GLU A 10 7.15 27.54 -6.99
C GLU A 10 8.23 26.85 -6.15
N ARG A 11 7.80 25.92 -5.27
CA ARG A 11 8.72 25.20 -4.39
C ARG A 11 9.52 24.22 -5.26
N PRO A 12 10.85 24.18 -5.17
CA PRO A 12 11.63 23.19 -5.89
C PRO A 12 11.18 21.78 -5.46
N ARG A 13 10.94 20.93 -6.46
CA ARG A 13 10.41 19.57 -6.29
C ARG A 13 11.35 18.57 -6.91
N ILE A 14 11.78 17.57 -6.14
CA ILE A 14 12.63 16.46 -6.61
C ILE A 14 11.80 15.18 -6.67
N ARG A 15 12.06 14.28 -7.63
CA ARG A 15 11.38 12.98 -7.65
C ARG A 15 12.00 12.05 -6.62
N VAL A 16 11.18 11.18 -6.02
CA VAL A 16 11.64 10.19 -5.01
C VAL A 16 12.79 9.34 -5.56
N ARG A 17 12.71 8.89 -6.82
CA ARG A 17 13.80 8.15 -7.48
C ARG A 17 15.13 8.92 -7.52
N ASP A 18 15.06 10.20 -7.83
CA ASP A 18 16.26 11.02 -8.00
C ASP A 18 16.89 11.30 -6.62
N LEU A 19 16.05 11.47 -5.59
CA LEU A 19 16.49 11.55 -4.19
C LEU A 19 17.08 10.23 -3.68
N ALA A 20 16.50 9.09 -4.04
CA ALA A 20 17.04 7.77 -3.68
C ALA A 20 18.45 7.58 -4.24
N ARG A 21 18.68 7.98 -5.49
CA ARG A 21 20.00 7.97 -6.13
C ARG A 21 21.00 8.91 -5.45
N GLU A 22 20.56 10.08 -5.01
CA GLU A 22 21.40 11.05 -4.30
C GLU A 22 21.91 10.49 -2.97
N VAL A 23 21.04 9.74 -2.26
CA VAL A 23 21.34 9.18 -0.95
C VAL A 23 22.00 7.79 -1.02
N GLY A 24 21.97 7.14 -2.19
CA GLY A 24 22.55 5.81 -2.41
C GLY A 24 21.66 4.66 -1.93
N MET A 25 20.35 4.88 -1.80
CA MET A 25 19.39 3.85 -1.38
C MET A 25 18.60 3.27 -2.56
N ARG A 26 17.99 2.09 -2.35
CA ARG A 26 17.04 1.55 -3.33
C ARG A 26 15.74 2.36 -3.30
N ASP A 27 15.16 2.57 -4.47
CA ASP A 27 13.91 3.34 -4.64
C ASP A 27 12.77 2.87 -3.71
N VAL A 28 12.66 1.56 -3.51
CA VAL A 28 11.62 0.92 -2.66
C VAL A 28 11.88 1.14 -1.17
N GLU A 29 13.15 1.19 -0.75
CA GLU A 29 13.53 1.44 0.64
C GLU A 29 13.23 2.88 1.03
N LEU A 30 13.59 3.85 0.17
CA LEU A 30 13.27 5.25 0.42
C LEU A 30 11.75 5.48 0.47
N LEU A 31 10.99 4.84 -0.43
CA LEU A 31 9.53 4.92 -0.42
C LEU A 31 8.94 4.37 0.89
N SER A 32 9.48 3.25 1.38
CA SER A 32 9.05 2.64 2.64
C SER A 32 9.38 3.54 3.83
N TRP A 33 10.60 4.09 3.87
CA TRP A 33 11.04 5.02 4.90
C TRP A 33 10.17 6.29 4.94
N LEU A 34 9.82 6.86 3.79
CA LEU A 34 8.93 8.02 3.70
C LEU A 34 7.55 7.73 4.31
N ARG A 35 6.98 6.55 4.04
CA ARG A 35 5.69 6.14 4.61
C ARG A 35 5.75 5.98 6.13
N THR A 36 6.82 5.39 6.65
CA THR A 36 7.04 5.28 8.10
C THR A 36 7.20 6.65 8.78
N ASN A 37 7.78 7.63 8.08
CA ASN A 37 7.98 8.99 8.59
C ASN A 37 6.76 9.91 8.44
N GLY A 38 5.61 9.38 8.01
CA GLY A 38 4.36 10.12 7.85
C GLY A 38 4.21 10.88 6.53
N GLU A 39 5.10 10.64 5.56
CA GLU A 39 5.09 11.32 4.26
C GLU A 39 4.47 10.41 3.19
N TRP A 40 3.26 10.75 2.74
CA TRP A 40 2.53 9.91 1.80
C TRP A 40 2.88 10.23 0.34
N THR A 41 3.67 9.35 -0.28
CA THR A 41 3.97 9.39 -1.72
C THR A 41 3.34 8.21 -2.44
N LYS A 42 2.67 8.48 -3.57
CA LYS A 42 1.95 7.47 -4.37
C LYS A 42 2.90 6.50 -5.06
N SER A 43 4.06 6.99 -5.53
CA SER A 43 5.00 6.23 -6.34
C SER A 43 6.42 6.82 -6.27
N VAL A 44 7.40 6.02 -6.67
CA VAL A 44 8.82 6.40 -6.84
C VAL A 44 9.01 7.55 -7.86
N LEU A 45 8.07 7.72 -8.78
CA LEU A 45 8.07 8.83 -9.75
C LEU A 45 7.39 10.10 -9.21
N SER A 46 6.78 10.05 -8.03
CA SER A 46 6.13 11.22 -7.42
C SER A 46 7.17 12.27 -7.02
N PHE A 47 6.74 13.52 -7.07
CA PHE A 47 7.53 14.66 -6.63
C PHE A 47 7.40 14.85 -5.12
N LEU A 48 8.51 15.15 -4.49
CA LEU A 48 8.67 15.43 -3.08
C LEU A 48 8.97 16.93 -2.91
N GLU A 49 8.42 17.56 -1.88
CA GLU A 49 8.77 18.93 -1.54
C GLU A 49 10.17 19.01 -0.91
N ASP A 50 10.88 20.11 -1.18
CA ASP A 50 12.22 20.35 -0.66
C ASP A 50 12.41 20.20 0.87
N PRO A 51 11.48 20.64 1.77
CA PRO A 51 11.66 20.41 3.21
C PRO A 51 11.72 18.93 3.58
N VAL A 52 10.97 18.09 2.86
CA VAL A 52 10.98 16.64 3.08
C VAL A 52 12.25 16.04 2.50
N ALA A 53 12.70 16.51 1.33
CA ALA A 53 13.97 16.10 0.73
C ALA A 53 15.16 16.46 1.64
N ALA A 54 15.14 17.65 2.25
CA ALA A 54 16.15 18.10 3.20
C ALA A 54 16.17 17.23 4.47
N LYS A 55 15.00 16.81 4.98
CA LYS A 55 14.89 15.89 6.11
C LYS A 55 15.51 14.52 5.79
N VAL A 56 15.20 13.97 4.60
CA VAL A 56 15.81 12.71 4.11
C VAL A 56 17.33 12.86 4.02
N ARG A 57 17.83 13.88 3.31
CA ARG A 57 19.27 14.14 3.17
C ARG A 57 19.96 14.23 4.54
N ARG A 58 19.34 14.91 5.51
CA ARG A 58 19.91 15.04 6.86
C ARG A 58 20.00 13.71 7.60
N HIS A 59 18.96 12.88 7.56
CA HIS A 59 18.95 11.59 8.25
C HIS A 59 20.06 10.68 7.72
N PHE A 60 20.11 10.48 6.41
CA PHE A 60 21.07 9.54 5.82
C PHE A 60 22.49 10.08 5.75
N ARG A 61 22.68 11.40 5.80
CA ARG A 61 24.01 11.99 6.02
C ARG A 61 24.52 11.70 7.43
N GLN A 62 23.65 11.73 8.44
CA GLN A 62 24.02 11.40 9.82
C GLN A 62 24.38 9.91 9.96
N ASP A 63 23.67 9.00 9.29
CA ASP A 63 24.00 7.58 9.32
C ASP A 63 25.35 7.28 8.62
N GLN A 64 25.67 8.00 7.53
CA GLN A 64 26.98 7.87 6.86
C GLN A 64 28.16 8.40 7.70
N ASP A 65 27.93 9.37 8.58
CA ASP A 65 28.96 9.90 9.49
C ASP A 65 29.11 9.02 10.76
N VAL A 66 28.08 8.28 11.18
CA VAL A 66 28.14 7.38 12.36
C VAL A 66 28.80 6.04 12.03
N GLU A 67 28.71 5.57 10.78
CA GLU A 67 29.43 4.36 10.32
C GLU A 67 30.89 4.64 9.91
N ARG A 68 31.33 5.90 9.94
CA ARG A 68 32.73 6.32 9.85
C ARG A 68 33.28 6.74 11.21
N ALA A 69 33.46 5.77 12.09
CA ALA A 69 34.47 5.90 13.14
C ALA A 69 35.87 6.09 12.49
N PRO A 70 36.77 6.89 13.08
CA PRO A 70 38.04 7.24 12.45
C PRO A 70 38.95 6.02 12.37
N VAL A 71 39.17 5.51 11.16
CA VAL A 71 40.30 4.62 10.90
C VAL A 71 41.53 5.51 10.78
N ASP A 72 42.46 5.26 11.69
CA ASP A 72 43.77 5.86 11.83
C ASP A 72 44.51 5.95 10.47
N ASP A 73 44.97 7.16 10.15
CA ASP A 73 45.67 7.54 8.93
C ASP A 73 47.16 7.25 9.12
N SER A 74 47.58 6.02 8.81
CA SER A 74 49.01 5.68 8.73
C SER A 74 49.25 4.44 7.86
N ALA A 75 49.06 4.57 6.54
CA ALA A 75 49.84 3.85 5.52
C ALA A 75 49.48 4.31 4.11
N ARG A 76 50.10 5.40 3.63
CA ARG A 76 50.29 5.58 2.18
C ARG A 76 51.46 4.73 1.73
N PRO A 77 51.36 4.10 0.55
CA PRO A 77 52.43 4.25 -0.43
C PRO A 77 51.94 4.93 -1.71
N ASN A 78 52.90 5.60 -2.31
CA ASN A 78 52.84 6.59 -3.37
C ASN A 78 52.51 5.99 -4.75
N SER A 79 51.88 6.85 -5.57
CA SER A 79 51.98 6.95 -7.04
C SER A 79 51.16 6.02 -7.96
N PRO A 80 50.91 6.41 -9.23
CA PRO A 80 50.96 7.75 -9.84
C PRO A 80 49.64 8.18 -10.52
N ARG A 81 49.53 9.49 -10.77
CA ARG A 81 48.55 10.11 -11.66
C ARG A 81 48.73 9.58 -13.09
N SER A 82 47.69 8.97 -13.65
CA SER A 82 47.59 8.76 -15.10
C SER A 82 46.92 9.97 -15.76
N PRO A 83 47.49 10.51 -16.85
CA PRO A 83 46.93 11.62 -17.60
C PRO A 83 45.87 11.13 -18.59
N GLY A 84 44.75 11.87 -18.66
CA GLY A 84 43.94 12.04 -19.85
C GLY A 84 43.21 10.83 -20.43
N LEU A 85 41.92 10.69 -20.12
CA LEU A 85 40.93 10.19 -21.08
C LEU A 85 39.65 11.04 -20.99
N THR A 86 39.19 11.42 -22.17
CA THR A 86 38.20 12.43 -22.56
C THR A 86 36.78 12.25 -21.98
N PRO A 87 35.97 13.33 -21.96
CA PRO A 87 34.55 13.25 -21.58
C PRO A 87 33.74 12.41 -22.59
N PRO A 88 32.64 11.76 -22.15
CA PRO A 88 31.83 10.90 -23.02
C PRO A 88 31.20 11.71 -24.16
N ARG A 89 31.52 11.28 -25.38
CA ARG A 89 30.99 11.83 -26.64
C ARG A 89 29.48 11.59 -26.69
N VAL A 90 28.71 12.68 -26.82
CA VAL A 90 27.27 12.66 -27.13
C VAL A 90 27.05 11.75 -28.34
N ARG A 91 26.27 10.68 -28.17
CA ARG A 91 25.81 9.87 -29.31
C ARG A 91 24.78 10.70 -30.09
N PRO A 92 24.94 10.93 -31.39
CA PRO A 92 23.85 11.50 -32.19
C PRO A 92 22.67 10.53 -32.18
N ALA A 93 21.47 11.10 -32.15
CA ALA A 93 20.21 10.37 -32.29
C ALA A 93 20.27 9.54 -33.57
N ARG A 94 20.07 8.22 -33.43
CA ARG A 94 19.94 7.33 -34.58
C ARG A 94 18.52 7.50 -35.12
N GLU A 95 18.34 8.50 -35.98
CA GLU A 95 17.23 8.54 -36.92
C GLU A 95 17.42 7.40 -37.93
N ASN A 96 16.82 6.26 -37.63
CA ASN A 96 16.59 5.20 -38.60
C ASN A 96 15.11 4.83 -38.51
N ASN A 97 14.28 5.66 -39.15
CA ASN A 97 12.99 5.22 -39.62
C ASN A 97 12.89 5.62 -41.11
N PRO A 98 13.11 4.70 -42.05
CA PRO A 98 13.20 5.02 -43.48
C PRO A 98 11.82 5.25 -44.13
N PHE A 99 10.84 5.75 -43.38
CA PHE A 99 9.45 5.77 -43.85
C PHE A 99 8.67 7.05 -43.54
N LEU A 100 9.32 8.21 -43.46
CA LEU A 100 8.60 9.49 -43.39
C LEU A 100 9.42 10.61 -44.03
N GLY A 101 9.42 10.63 -45.35
CA GLY A 101 9.95 11.71 -46.16
C GLY A 101 9.18 11.83 -47.47
N GLN A 102 7.92 12.28 -47.43
CA GLN A 102 7.35 13.13 -48.49
C GLN A 102 5.97 13.69 -48.13
N LEU A 103 6.02 14.97 -47.77
CA LEU A 103 5.09 16.06 -48.11
C LEU A 103 3.81 15.69 -48.89
N GLY A 104 2.66 16.05 -48.29
CA GLY A 104 1.63 16.94 -48.85
C GLY A 104 0.85 16.53 -50.11
N ALA A 105 -0.48 16.41 -49.97
CA ALA A 105 -1.52 17.07 -50.79
C ALA A 105 -2.83 16.24 -50.87
N SER A 106 -3.92 16.88 -50.41
CA SER A 106 -5.31 16.85 -50.90
C SER A 106 -5.79 15.78 -51.89
N GLY A 107 -6.88 15.08 -51.53
CA GLY A 107 -7.87 14.58 -52.52
C GLY A 107 -8.43 13.17 -52.26
N PRO A 108 -9.75 12.92 -52.49
CA PRO A 108 -10.50 11.90 -51.76
C PRO A 108 -10.52 10.55 -52.48
N THR A 109 -10.22 9.47 -51.76
CA THR A 109 -10.48 8.11 -52.27
C THR A 109 -11.04 7.20 -51.18
N ARG A 110 -12.35 6.95 -51.32
CA ARG A 110 -13.04 5.66 -51.16
C ARG A 110 -12.67 4.85 -49.92
N GLN A 111 -13.50 4.97 -48.89
CA GLN A 111 -13.56 4.02 -47.79
C GLN A 111 -13.86 2.62 -48.34
N VAL A 112 -12.90 1.72 -48.21
CA VAL A 112 -13.14 0.28 -48.25
C VAL A 112 -13.61 -0.11 -46.85
N PRO A 113 -14.78 -0.76 -46.66
CA PRO A 113 -15.18 -1.23 -45.35
C PRO A 113 -14.20 -2.31 -44.88
N ARG A 114 -13.48 -2.01 -43.80
CA ARG A 114 -12.67 -3.00 -43.08
C ARG A 114 -13.61 -4.08 -42.53
N PRO A 115 -13.33 -5.39 -42.74
CA PRO A 115 -14.06 -6.44 -42.05
C PRO A 115 -13.93 -6.22 -40.54
N ALA A 116 -15.04 -6.24 -39.81
CA ALA A 116 -15.04 -6.11 -38.36
C ALA A 116 -14.22 -7.27 -37.76
N GLU A 117 -13.06 -6.95 -37.19
CA GLU A 117 -12.40 -7.86 -36.26
C GLU A 117 -13.37 -8.09 -35.08
N PRO A 118 -13.55 -9.35 -34.63
CA PRO A 118 -14.30 -9.60 -33.42
C PRO A 118 -13.59 -8.91 -32.28
N SER A 119 -14.28 -7.93 -31.68
CA SER A 119 -13.86 -7.27 -30.45
C SER A 119 -13.46 -8.32 -29.44
N ARG A 120 -12.16 -8.37 -29.10
CA ARG A 120 -11.71 -9.09 -27.91
C ARG A 120 -12.51 -8.51 -26.74
N PRO A 121 -13.12 -9.34 -25.89
CA PRO A 121 -13.75 -8.83 -24.68
C PRO A 121 -12.67 -8.05 -23.93
N LEU A 122 -12.97 -6.81 -23.60
CA LEU A 122 -12.21 -6.04 -22.62
C LEU A 122 -12.04 -6.96 -21.43
N GLU A 123 -10.81 -7.42 -21.19
CA GLU A 123 -10.43 -8.01 -19.91
C GLU A 123 -10.80 -6.96 -18.88
N ALA A 124 -11.95 -7.18 -18.24
CA ALA A 124 -12.28 -6.53 -17.00
C ALA A 124 -11.03 -6.69 -16.14
N TRP A 125 -10.56 -5.57 -15.59
CA TRP A 125 -9.50 -5.56 -14.61
C TRP A 125 -10.04 -6.15 -13.31
N SER A 126 -10.48 -7.39 -13.37
CA SER A 126 -10.66 -8.28 -12.25
C SER A 126 -9.25 -8.73 -11.90
N VAL A 127 -8.53 -7.88 -11.17
CA VAL A 127 -7.45 -8.35 -10.33
C VAL A 127 -8.11 -9.26 -9.30
N GLN A 128 -8.32 -10.52 -9.68
CA GLN A 128 -8.45 -11.63 -8.74
C GLN A 128 -7.04 -11.82 -8.16
N ASP A 129 -6.70 -10.97 -7.20
CA ASP A 129 -5.62 -11.27 -6.27
C ASP A 129 -6.14 -12.42 -5.39
N PRO A 130 -5.52 -13.61 -5.40
CA PRO A 130 -5.95 -14.74 -4.58
C PRO A 130 -5.74 -14.52 -3.06
N VAL A 131 -5.27 -13.34 -2.68
CA VAL A 131 -5.07 -12.88 -1.29
C VAL A 131 -5.95 -11.69 -0.92
N SER A 132 -6.71 -11.12 -1.87
CA SER A 132 -7.64 -10.02 -1.57
C SER A 132 -9.01 -10.59 -1.17
N ASP A 133 -8.98 -11.44 -0.15
CA ASP A 133 -10.18 -11.72 0.63
C ASP A 133 -10.36 -10.50 1.55
N TYR A 134 -10.83 -9.40 0.98
CA TYR A 134 -11.10 -8.15 1.73
C TYR A 134 -12.17 -8.36 2.82
N SER A 135 -12.78 -9.54 2.85
CA SER A 135 -13.73 -10.03 3.85
C SER A 135 -13.09 -10.92 4.94
N ALA A 136 -11.80 -11.25 4.82
CA ALA A 136 -11.09 -12.03 5.83
C ALA A 136 -10.65 -11.16 7.01
N ALA A 137 -10.72 -11.75 8.21
CA ALA A 137 -10.38 -11.14 9.50
C ALA A 137 -8.92 -10.64 9.61
N GLY A 138 -8.06 -10.89 8.61
CA GLY A 138 -6.65 -10.49 8.60
C GLY A 138 -6.33 -9.18 7.86
N SER A 139 -7.33 -8.51 7.29
CA SER A 139 -7.12 -7.21 6.62
C SER A 139 -6.91 -6.09 7.68
N PRO A 140 -6.09 -5.05 7.43
CA PRO A 140 -5.81 -3.99 8.40
C PRO A 140 -7.09 -3.27 8.85
N PRO A 141 -7.26 -2.93 10.14
CA PRO A 141 -8.50 -2.35 10.67
C PRO A 141 -8.90 -1.11 9.86
N ALA A 142 -10.20 -0.83 9.77
CA ALA A 142 -10.65 0.40 9.10
C ALA A 142 -9.95 1.61 9.74
N SER A 143 -9.63 2.61 8.91
CA SER A 143 -9.17 3.90 9.44
C SER A 143 -10.23 4.43 10.42
N GLU A 144 -9.82 5.17 11.46
CA GLU A 144 -10.75 5.70 12.47
C GLU A 144 -11.91 6.48 11.86
N THR A 145 -11.68 7.13 10.72
CA THR A 145 -12.69 7.84 9.94
C THR A 145 -13.73 6.93 9.29
N MET A 146 -13.39 5.68 8.97
CA MET A 146 -14.27 4.69 8.34
C MET A 146 -14.86 3.66 9.29
N ALA A 147 -14.34 3.53 10.51
CA ALA A 147 -14.90 2.68 11.55
C ALA A 147 -16.43 2.82 11.73
N PRO A 148 -17.04 4.03 11.77
CA PRO A 148 -18.49 4.14 11.91
C PRO A 148 -19.27 3.63 10.69
N PHE A 149 -18.70 3.69 9.49
CA PHE A 149 -19.33 3.21 8.26
C PHE A 149 -19.14 1.71 8.05
N GLU A 150 -18.11 1.13 8.65
CA GLU A 150 -17.77 -0.28 8.42
C GLU A 150 -18.86 -1.23 8.92
N TRP A 151 -19.47 -0.91 10.07
CA TRP A 151 -20.61 -1.66 10.60
C TRP A 151 -21.82 -1.67 9.63
N ALA A 152 -22.11 -0.52 9.00
CA ALA A 152 -23.16 -0.39 8.01
C ALA A 152 -22.82 -1.12 6.69
N VAL A 153 -21.59 -0.97 6.20
CA VAL A 153 -21.12 -1.62 4.97
C VAL A 153 -21.14 -3.14 5.08
N ARG A 154 -20.90 -3.68 6.27
CA ARG A 154 -20.90 -5.13 6.53
C ARG A 154 -22.28 -5.68 6.91
N GLY A 155 -23.32 -4.84 7.00
CA GLY A 155 -24.67 -5.26 7.34
C GLY A 155 -24.85 -5.69 8.80
N VAL A 156 -23.94 -5.31 9.70
CA VAL A 156 -23.97 -5.64 11.13
C VAL A 156 -24.49 -4.50 12.01
N GLU A 157 -24.86 -3.36 11.43
CA GLU A 157 -25.29 -2.16 12.18
C GLU A 157 -26.48 -2.44 13.13
N GLU A 158 -27.45 -3.26 12.71
CA GLU A 158 -28.63 -3.58 13.53
C GLU A 158 -28.27 -4.24 14.87
N HIS A 159 -27.21 -5.05 14.88
CA HIS A 159 -26.76 -5.79 16.06
C HIS A 159 -25.54 -5.15 16.73
N LYS A 160 -25.05 -4.02 16.22
CA LYS A 160 -23.84 -3.35 16.68
C LYS A 160 -23.85 -3.10 18.18
N GLN A 161 -24.96 -2.56 18.71
CA GLN A 161 -25.06 -2.28 20.14
C GLN A 161 -24.96 -3.55 21.00
N ALA A 162 -25.49 -4.68 20.51
CA ALA A 162 -25.36 -5.96 21.19
C ALA A 162 -23.91 -6.47 21.15
N TRP A 163 -23.25 -6.39 19.99
CA TRP A 163 -21.82 -6.77 19.87
C TRP A 163 -20.92 -5.93 20.78
N LEU A 164 -21.14 -4.61 20.85
CA LEU A 164 -20.41 -3.71 21.74
C LEU A 164 -20.66 -4.03 23.22
N ALA A 165 -21.91 -4.34 23.59
CA ALA A 165 -22.27 -4.75 24.95
C ALA A 165 -21.60 -6.07 25.38
N HIS A 166 -21.27 -6.93 24.43
CA HIS A 166 -20.60 -8.21 24.66
C HIS A 166 -19.07 -8.15 24.50
N GLY A 167 -18.48 -6.95 24.48
CA GLY A 167 -17.04 -6.74 24.62
C GLY A 167 -16.26 -6.49 23.32
N LEU A 168 -16.93 -6.42 22.17
CA LEU A 168 -16.26 -5.95 20.94
C LEU A 168 -16.04 -4.44 21.01
N GLY A 169 -14.91 -3.99 20.50
CA GLY A 169 -14.61 -2.58 20.34
C GLY A 169 -15.35 -1.94 19.14
N PRO A 170 -15.41 -0.60 19.08
CA PRO A 170 -16.03 0.13 17.98
C PRO A 170 -15.37 -0.10 16.61
N ASN A 171 -14.12 -0.58 16.59
CA ASN A 171 -13.38 -0.88 15.36
C ASN A 171 -13.46 -2.36 14.96
N ASP A 172 -14.16 -3.20 15.74
CA ASP A 172 -14.21 -4.65 15.53
C ASP A 172 -15.39 -5.10 14.66
N ALA A 173 -15.88 -4.21 13.78
CA ALA A 173 -16.99 -4.47 12.86
C ALA A 173 -16.73 -5.72 11.99
N ARG A 174 -15.47 -5.93 11.60
CA ARG A 174 -15.07 -7.12 10.83
C ARG A 174 -15.17 -8.40 11.63
N LEU A 175 -14.78 -8.34 12.90
CA LEU A 175 -14.88 -9.47 13.80
C LEU A 175 -16.34 -9.84 14.03
N ALA A 176 -17.19 -8.84 14.30
CA ALA A 176 -18.63 -9.02 14.42
C ALA A 176 -19.25 -9.66 13.16
N ALA A 177 -18.88 -9.18 11.98
CA ALA A 177 -19.34 -9.74 10.72
C ALA A 177 -18.84 -11.18 10.51
N ALA A 178 -17.58 -11.49 10.86
CA ALA A 178 -17.04 -12.84 10.79
C ALA A 178 -17.75 -13.80 11.76
N CYS A 179 -18.06 -13.35 12.96
CA CYS A 179 -18.86 -14.09 13.95
C CYS A 179 -20.28 -14.35 13.43
N GLN A 180 -20.97 -13.33 12.93
CA GLN A 180 -22.31 -13.47 12.36
C GLN A 180 -22.32 -14.45 11.18
N ASN A 181 -21.35 -14.35 10.26
CA ASN A 181 -21.20 -15.27 9.13
C ASN A 181 -20.85 -16.71 9.57
N ALA A 182 -20.28 -16.88 10.76
CA ALA A 182 -20.04 -18.18 11.37
C ALA A 182 -21.28 -18.73 12.12
N GLY A 183 -22.37 -17.96 12.21
CA GLY A 183 -23.57 -18.31 12.95
C GLY A 183 -23.47 -18.07 14.46
N LEU A 184 -22.49 -17.29 14.91
CA LEU A 184 -22.36 -16.87 16.31
C LEU A 184 -23.25 -15.66 16.58
N ALA A 185 -24.02 -15.73 17.67
CA ALA A 185 -24.76 -14.58 18.19
C ALA A 185 -23.88 -13.73 19.12
N PRO A 186 -24.22 -12.45 19.36
CA PRO A 186 -23.50 -11.60 20.33
C PRO A 186 -23.40 -12.23 21.73
N THR A 187 -24.47 -12.90 22.17
CA THR A 187 -24.52 -13.59 23.47
C THR A 187 -23.55 -14.78 23.57
N ASP A 188 -23.16 -15.37 22.44
CA ASP A 188 -22.27 -16.53 22.42
C ASP A 188 -20.83 -16.15 22.76
N LEU A 189 -20.46 -14.87 22.62
CA LEU A 189 -19.11 -14.38 22.89
C LEU A 189 -18.69 -14.55 24.36
N ALA A 190 -19.66 -14.43 25.27
CA ALA A 190 -19.44 -14.58 26.71
C ALA A 190 -19.41 -16.05 27.15
N LEU A 191 -19.78 -17.00 26.27
CA LEU A 191 -19.76 -18.42 26.61
C LEU A 191 -18.33 -18.92 26.68
N SER A 192 -18.07 -19.80 27.65
CA SER A 192 -16.75 -20.41 27.83
C SER A 192 -16.69 -21.77 27.15
N VAL A 193 -15.71 -21.93 26.26
CA VAL A 193 -15.40 -23.17 25.55
C VAL A 193 -14.00 -23.60 25.97
N SER A 194 -13.89 -24.74 26.65
CA SER A 194 -12.61 -25.26 27.16
C SER A 194 -11.85 -24.29 28.09
N GLY A 195 -12.59 -23.56 28.93
CA GLY A 195 -12.03 -22.63 29.93
C GLY A 195 -11.66 -21.23 29.40
N TRP A 196 -11.88 -20.95 28.11
CA TRP A 196 -11.64 -19.65 27.49
C TRP A 196 -12.96 -19.12 26.93
N THR A 197 -13.16 -17.81 26.97
CA THR A 197 -14.34 -17.22 26.32
C THR A 197 -14.23 -17.36 24.80
N VAL A 198 -15.37 -17.41 24.12
CA VAL A 198 -15.41 -17.39 22.65
C VAL A 198 -14.70 -16.14 22.12
N LEU A 199 -14.90 -14.99 22.76
CA LEU A 199 -14.21 -13.76 22.39
C LEU A 199 -12.69 -13.89 22.52
N ASP A 200 -12.18 -14.41 23.64
CA ASP A 200 -10.74 -14.58 23.85
C ASP A 200 -10.13 -15.50 22.80
N ARG A 201 -10.79 -16.61 22.46
CA ARG A 201 -10.27 -17.55 21.45
C ARG A 201 -10.14 -16.86 20.08
N ILE A 202 -11.14 -16.07 19.72
CA ILE A 202 -11.16 -15.34 18.46
C ILE A 202 -10.07 -14.24 18.45
N THR A 203 -9.89 -13.50 19.54
CA THR A 203 -8.84 -12.46 19.63
C THR A 203 -7.42 -13.05 19.65
N HIS A 204 -7.25 -14.29 20.12
CA HIS A 204 -5.99 -15.03 20.06
C HIS A 204 -5.74 -15.71 18.70
N GLY A 205 -6.60 -15.46 17.70
CA GLY A 205 -6.39 -15.87 16.31
C GLY A 205 -7.09 -17.15 15.90
N GLU A 206 -7.92 -17.75 16.75
CA GLU A 206 -8.76 -18.87 16.31
C GLU A 206 -9.85 -18.37 15.34
N PRO A 207 -10.09 -19.06 14.21
CA PRO A 207 -11.09 -18.63 13.25
C PRO A 207 -12.51 -18.80 13.83
N PRO A 208 -13.41 -17.79 13.72
CA PRO A 208 -14.75 -17.83 14.31
C PRO A 208 -15.59 -19.06 13.92
N ARG A 209 -15.38 -19.60 12.71
CA ARG A 209 -16.05 -20.82 12.23
C ARG A 209 -15.67 -22.07 13.03
N GLU A 210 -14.43 -22.19 13.48
CA GLU A 210 -14.00 -23.32 14.30
C GLU A 210 -14.55 -23.20 15.71
N VAL A 211 -14.53 -21.98 16.27
CA VAL A 211 -15.11 -21.71 17.59
C VAL A 211 -16.61 -21.98 17.59
N ALA A 212 -17.34 -21.60 16.54
CA ALA A 212 -18.76 -21.93 16.37
C ALA A 212 -19.01 -23.45 16.34
N ARG A 213 -18.17 -24.22 15.64
CA ARG A 213 -18.27 -25.69 15.61
C ARG A 213 -17.99 -26.31 16.98
N LEU A 214 -17.06 -25.75 17.75
CA LEU A 214 -16.78 -26.22 19.11
C LEU A 214 -17.96 -25.93 20.04
N LEU A 215 -18.53 -24.72 19.94
CA LEU A 215 -19.71 -24.34 20.72
C LEU A 215 -20.92 -25.24 20.40
N ALA A 216 -21.14 -25.54 19.11
CA ALA A 216 -22.22 -26.45 18.69
C ALA A 216 -22.07 -27.85 19.31
N ARG A 217 -20.85 -28.43 19.24
CA ARG A 217 -20.56 -29.73 19.86
C ARG A 217 -20.74 -29.71 21.38
N GLN A 218 -20.34 -28.64 22.06
CA GLN A 218 -20.53 -28.50 23.50
C GLN A 218 -22.02 -28.46 23.87
N ARG A 219 -22.85 -27.77 23.08
CA ARG A 219 -24.31 -27.72 23.27
C ARG A 219 -24.96 -29.08 23.08
N GLU A 220 -24.50 -29.88 22.13
CA GLU A 220 -24.98 -31.26 21.91
C GLU A 220 -24.63 -32.15 23.12
N GLN A 221 -23.39 -32.11 23.59
CA GLN A 221 -22.98 -32.88 24.78
C GLN A 221 -23.76 -32.51 26.04
N GLN A 222 -24.09 -31.23 26.21
CA GLN A 222 -24.92 -30.77 27.33
C GLN A 222 -26.37 -31.25 27.22
N ARG A 223 -26.90 -31.41 26.01
CA ARG A 223 -28.25 -31.95 25.78
C ARG A 223 -28.32 -33.46 26.03
N ASP A 224 -27.27 -34.20 25.68
CA ASP A 224 -27.24 -35.65 25.87
C ASP A 224 -26.98 -36.07 27.33
N SER A 225 -26.51 -35.13 28.17
CA SER A 225 -26.20 -35.38 29.59
C SER A 225 -27.29 -34.94 30.57
N GLY A 226 -28.36 -34.31 30.09
CA GLY A 226 -29.48 -33.80 30.90
C GLY A 226 -30.75 -34.63 30.71
#